data_AF-M2SMN8-F1
#
_entry.id   AF-M2SMN8-F1
#
_cell.length_a   1.000
_cell.length_b   1.000
_cell.length_c   1.000
_cell.angle_alpha   90.00
_cell.angle_beta   90.00
_cell.angle_gamma   90.00
#
_symmetry.space_group_name_H-M   'P 1'
#
loop_
_entity.id
_entity.type
_entity.pdbx_description
1 polymer ?
#
loop_
_entity_poly.entity_id
_entity_poly.type
_entity_poly.pdbx_seq_one_letter_code
_entity_poly.pdbx_strand_id
1 'polypeptide(L)' 'ITARQILTGRPSYLKAFVVYSRGALNAAFCTNNCAAVLRGEKEFTAFAGCVSIAGEWGGACSNCVWQDHGARCSVT' A
#
# COMPACT_ATOMS: atom_id res chain seq x y z
N ILE A 1 2.18 6.52 10.27
CA ILE A 1 3.56 5.98 10.10
C ILE A 1 4.47 6.65 11.12
N THR A 2 5.35 5.91 11.80
CA THR A 2 6.36 6.49 12.71
C THR A 2 7.78 6.27 12.20
N ALA A 3 8.71 7.16 12.56
CA ALA A 3 10.12 6.99 12.22
C ALA A 3 10.68 5.67 12.75
N ARG A 4 10.24 5.24 13.95
CA ARG A 4 10.63 3.96 14.55
C ARG A 4 10.26 2.76 13.66
N GLN A 5 9.09 2.78 13.02
CA GLN A 5 8.68 1.71 12.10
C GLN A 5 9.65 1.64 10.91
N ILE A 6 9.99 2.76 10.29
CA ILE A 6 10.93 2.81 9.16
C ILE A 6 12.34 2.34 9.57
N LEU A 7 12.81 2.79 10.73
CA LEU A 7 14.14 2.44 11.26
C LEU A 7 14.30 0.96 11.61
N THR A 8 13.21 0.20 11.78
CA THR A 8 13.32 -1.26 11.96
C THR A 8 13.88 -1.97 10.73
N GLY A 9 13.87 -1.33 9.57
CA GLY A 9 14.37 -1.91 8.33
C GLY A 9 13.52 -3.07 7.81
N ARG A 10 12.32 -3.31 8.36
CA ARG A 10 11.43 -4.38 7.87
C ARG A 10 11.19 -4.16 6.36
N PRO A 11 11.48 -5.16 5.50
CA PRO A 11 11.39 -4.99 4.06
C PRO A 11 10.03 -4.46 3.57
N SER A 12 8.94 -4.85 4.21
CA SER A 12 7.58 -4.39 3.87
C SER A 12 7.40 -2.88 4.03
N TYR A 13 7.96 -2.28 5.09
CA TYR A 13 7.85 -0.84 5.34
C TYR A 13 8.68 -0.02 4.35
N LEU A 14 9.91 -0.46 4.06
CA LEU A 14 10.78 0.21 3.10
C LEU A 14 10.19 0.13 1.69
N LYS A 15 9.74 -1.06 1.26
CA LYS A 15 9.08 -1.24 -0.04
C LYS A 15 7.81 -0.38 -0.15
N ALA A 16 6.95 -0.40 0.86
CA ALA A 16 5.71 0.36 0.85
C ALA A 16 5.95 1.88 0.76
N PHE A 17 7.00 2.38 1.43
CA PHE A 17 7.42 3.77 1.32
C PHE A 17 7.88 4.12 -0.09
N VAL A 18 8.68 3.25 -0.73
CA VAL A 18 9.10 3.44 -2.13
C VAL A 18 7.90 3.42 -3.08
N VAL A 19 6.99 2.46 -2.94
CA VAL A 19 5.76 2.37 -3.75
C VAL A 19 4.94 3.65 -3.61
N TYR A 20 4.70 4.13 -2.39
CA TYR A 20 3.89 5.32 -2.19
C TYR A 20 4.55 6.60 -2.74
N SER A 21 5.88 6.73 -2.56
CA SER A 21 6.61 7.94 -2.98
C SER A 21 6.90 8.02 -4.47
N ARG A 22 6.92 6.89 -5.19
CA ARG A 22 7.28 6.85 -6.62
C ARG A 22 6.18 6.32 -7.53
N GLY A 23 5.09 5.81 -6.96
CA GLY A 23 3.98 5.26 -7.73
C GLY A 23 2.94 6.29 -8.14
N ALA A 24 1.93 5.77 -8.82
CA ALA A 24 0.75 6.52 -9.21
C ALA A 24 -0.47 6.06 -8.40
N LEU A 25 -1.42 6.97 -8.19
CA LEU A 25 -2.71 6.61 -7.64
C LEU A 25 -3.41 5.64 -8.61
N ASN A 26 -3.87 4.51 -8.10
CA ASN A 26 -4.56 3.52 -8.91
C ASN A 26 -5.92 4.07 -9.38
N ALA A 27 -6.30 3.75 -10.62
CA ALA A 27 -7.61 4.08 -11.16
C ALA A 27 -8.74 3.39 -10.38
N ALA A 28 -8.50 2.15 -9.91
CA ALA A 28 -9.39 1.45 -9.00
C ALA A 28 -8.70 1.12 -7.67
N PHE A 29 -9.49 1.09 -6.61
CA PHE A 29 -9.01 0.73 -5.28
C PHE A 29 -8.84 -0.78 -5.18
N CYS A 30 -7.79 -1.24 -4.51
CA CYS A 30 -7.65 -2.68 -4.28
C CYS A 30 -8.78 -3.19 -3.36
N THR A 31 -9.36 -4.33 -3.72
CA THR A 31 -10.54 -4.89 -3.05
C THR A 31 -10.26 -5.23 -1.58
N ASN A 32 -9.08 -5.80 -1.31
CA ASN A 32 -8.74 -6.37 0.00
C ASN A 32 -8.22 -5.36 1.03
N ASN A 33 -8.07 -4.08 0.67
CA ASN A 33 -7.58 -3.08 1.63
C ASN A 33 -8.17 -1.70 1.38
N CYS A 34 -7.82 -1.06 0.26
CA CYS A 34 -8.19 0.32 0.01
C CYS A 34 -9.70 0.49 -0.17
N ALA A 35 -10.40 -0.48 -0.78
CA ALA A 35 -11.85 -0.37 -1.04
C ALA A 35 -12.70 -0.23 0.25
N ALA A 36 -12.22 -0.75 1.39
CA ALA A 36 -12.88 -0.55 2.69
C ALA A 36 -12.79 0.91 3.18
N VAL A 37 -11.78 1.67 2.73
CA VAL A 37 -11.66 3.10 3.05
C VAL A 37 -12.72 3.91 2.32
N LEU A 38 -13.00 3.63 1.04
CA LEU A 38 -14.08 4.28 0.29
C LEU A 38 -15.47 4.01 0.89
N ARG A 39 -15.64 2.84 1.50
CA ARG A 39 -16.89 2.45 2.18
C ARG A 39 -17.02 3.04 3.58
N GLY A 40 -16.02 3.79 4.06
CA GLY A 40 -16.01 4.35 5.41
C GLY A 40 -15.84 3.33 6.53
N GLU A 41 -15.41 2.11 6.21
CA GLU A 41 -15.27 1.02 7.19
C GLU A 41 -13.98 1.11 7.99
N LYS A 42 -12.96 1.81 7.44
CA LYS A 42 -11.68 2.03 8.09
C LYS A 42 -10.91 3.18 7.45
N GLU A 43 -9.88 3.65 8.16
CA GLU A 43 -8.86 4.54 7.61
C GLU A 43 -7.82 3.79 6.77
N PHE A 44 -7.03 4.54 5.99
CA PHE A 44 -5.85 3.99 5.33
C PHE A 44 -4.86 3.41 6.36
N THR A 45 -4.23 2.28 6.02
CA THR A 45 -3.34 1.59 6.96
C THR A 45 -2.08 2.39 7.28
N ALA A 46 -1.47 2.99 6.26
CA ALA A 46 -0.19 3.66 6.40
C ALA A 46 -0.13 4.97 5.59
N PHE A 47 -0.58 4.93 4.34
CA PHE A 47 -0.45 6.06 3.41
C PHE A 47 -1.82 6.49 2.89
N ALA A 48 -2.05 7.80 2.80
CA ALA A 48 -3.28 8.37 2.26
C ALA A 48 -3.35 8.16 0.74
N GLY A 49 -3.98 7.07 0.31
CA GLY A 49 -4.16 6.74 -1.10
C GLY A 49 -3.82 5.30 -1.46
N CYS A 50 -4.46 4.78 -2.50
CA CYS A 50 -4.15 3.47 -3.06
C CYS A 50 -3.14 3.61 -4.20
N VAL A 51 -1.86 3.70 -3.84
CA VAL A 51 -0.76 3.95 -4.80
C VAL A 51 -0.05 2.65 -5.15
N SER A 52 0.24 2.40 -6.42
CA SER A 52 1.09 1.30 -6.88
C SER A 52 2.11 1.75 -7.94
N ILE A 53 3.10 0.90 -8.22
CA ILE A 53 4.00 1.05 -9.36
C ILE A 53 3.72 -0.10 -10.32
N ALA A 54 3.38 0.21 -11.57
CA ALA A 54 3.11 -0.80 -12.59
C ALA A 54 4.37 -1.65 -12.84
N GLY A 55 4.22 -2.98 -12.86
CA GLY A 55 5.31 -3.93 -13.08
C GLY A 55 6.19 -4.22 -11.86
N GLU A 56 6.05 -3.46 -10.77
CA GLU A 56 6.86 -3.63 -9.56
C GLU A 56 6.05 -4.27 -8.42
N TRP A 57 6.68 -5.18 -7.68
CA TRP A 57 6.07 -5.91 -6.55
C TRP A 57 4.67 -6.51 -6.86
N GLY A 58 4.50 -7.01 -8.08
CA GLY A 58 3.24 -7.61 -8.54
C GLY A 58 2.08 -6.60 -8.67
N GLY A 59 2.38 -5.30 -8.79
CA GLY A 59 1.37 -4.24 -8.87
C GLY A 59 0.67 -3.96 -7.54
N ALA A 60 1.17 -4.52 -6.42
CA ALA A 60 0.54 -4.34 -5.12
C ALA A 60 0.61 -2.88 -4.64
N CYS A 61 -0.48 -2.39 -4.05
CA CYS A 61 -0.51 -1.03 -3.52
C CYS A 61 0.31 -0.89 -2.23
N SER A 62 0.80 0.32 -1.96
CA SER A 62 1.63 0.65 -0.79
C SER A 62 1.01 0.21 0.55
N ASN A 63 -0.31 0.35 0.71
CA ASN A 63 -1.01 -0.05 1.93
C ASN A 63 -1.09 -1.57 2.13
N CYS A 64 -1.16 -2.37 1.05
CA CYS A 64 -1.05 -3.82 1.15
C CYS A 64 0.40 -4.25 1.39
N VAL A 65 1.35 -3.63 0.69
CA VAL A 65 2.79 -3.91 0.88
C VAL A 65 3.21 -3.59 2.31
N TRP A 66 2.69 -2.52 2.92
CA TRP A 66 3.01 -2.14 4.31
C TRP A 66 2.71 -3.26 5.31
N GLN A 67 1.55 -3.90 5.16
CA GLN A 67 1.14 -5.03 6.00
C GLN A 67 1.81 -6.34 5.63
N ASP A 68 2.68 -6.35 4.62
CA ASP A 68 3.27 -7.57 4.04
C ASP A 68 2.21 -8.49 3.40
N HIS A 69 1.14 -7.87 2.91
CA HIS A 69 0.00 -8.51 2.24
C HIS A 69 0.02 -8.27 0.72
N GLY A 70 1.19 -7.97 0.14
CA GLY A 70 1.33 -7.68 -1.28
C GLY A 70 0.77 -8.78 -2.18
N ALA A 71 1.02 -10.05 -1.86
CA ALA A 71 0.50 -11.21 -2.59
C ALA A 71 -1.04 -11.35 -2.55
N ARG A 72 -1.70 -10.69 -1.59
CA ARG A 72 -3.17 -10.64 -1.47
C ARG A 72 -3.74 -9.36 -2.06
N CYS A 73 -2.92 -8.49 -2.66
CA CYS A 73 -3.38 -7.25 -3.24
C CYS A 73 -3.98 -7.53 -4.62
N SER A 74 -5.28 -7.32 -4.76
CA SER A 74 -5.96 -7.31 -6.06
C SER A 74 -6.22 -5.87 -6.45
N VAL A 75 -5.23 -5.23 -7.10
CA VAL A 75 -5.45 -3.96 -7.80
C VAL A 75 -6.08 -4.34 -9.14
N THR A 76 -7.37 -4.05 -9.29
CA THR A 76 -8.10 -4.23 -10.55
C THR A 76 -7.88 -3.05 -11.48
#